data_AF-A0A953XMF9-F1
#
_entry.id   AF-A0A953XMF9-F1
#
_cell.length_a   1.000
_cell.length_b   1.000
_cell.length_c   1.000
_cell.angle_alpha   90.00
_cell.angle_beta   90.00
_cell.angle_gamma   90.00
#
_symmetry.space_group_name_H-M   'P 1'
#
loop_
_entity.id
_entity.type
_entity.pdbx_description
1 polymer ?
#
loop_
_entity_poly.entity_id
_entity_poly.type
_entity_poly.pdbx_seq_one_letter_code
_entity_poly.pdbx_strand_id
1 'polypeptide(L)'
;MNLLRTLSLLLLAAFAIPMLAQDSFTPYIAKVKGDSVRLRSGCSLAHPPAAVMNEGDELTVVGEKDGWAVVQLPAEAPCWISADFVKATDDGKAWSVTGDKVNLRVSADTKYFPVGQAEKGAQLTAVMDGSTGKPMAENGYVRIVPPSNAHGGIAKELIEKVKNVAPEKIADSKPVEAKEPAAKEPGSIIPKAEDKPIKETLVETPKHEPTKAELEDEQKTFLELERLLEDELKKPAAEVNLTDIRKMFEQFTEFSLDKKIGDKAKGYIEKIDATVKLIETEKARLAKQEADRKAEIERIHKEATEKPAEPEQPKGPVEYLVTGTVGSTGKSAKTPASHRLFDENGKVLYDLRWDKGDLSKLMGSNVGIVGTVKQYDGWPNKVIVIERVDVIDDGGDKK
;
A
#
# COMPACT_ATOMS: atom_id res chain seq x y z
N MET A 1 -31.69 47.12 63.71
CA MET A 1 -32.64 48.14 63.21
C MET A 1 -31.98 48.83 62.02
N ASN A 2 -32.65 48.91 60.86
CA ASN A 2 -32.60 49.94 59.79
C ASN A 2 -31.23 50.55 59.35
N LEU A 3 -30.90 50.77 58.06
CA LEU A 3 -31.54 50.43 56.77
C LEU A 3 -30.61 50.73 55.55
N LEU A 4 -30.75 49.99 54.43
CA LEU A 4 -30.61 50.37 52.99
C LEU A 4 -29.43 51.23 52.40
N ARG A 5 -28.86 50.73 51.28
CA ARG A 5 -28.33 51.44 50.05
C ARG A 5 -27.00 52.24 50.20
N THR A 6 -26.17 52.52 49.17
CA THR A 6 -26.11 52.28 47.68
C THR A 6 -24.72 51.74 47.27
N LEU A 7 -24.57 50.75 46.37
CA LEU A 7 -24.43 50.80 44.89
C LEU A 7 -23.22 51.57 44.30
N SER A 8 -22.55 50.94 43.32
CA SER A 8 -21.44 51.36 42.42
C SER A 8 -20.04 50.90 42.84
N LEU A 9 -19.44 49.86 42.22
CA LEU A 9 -18.96 49.68 40.83
C LEU A 9 -17.47 50.05 40.70
N LEU A 10 -16.60 49.04 40.80
CA LEU A 10 -15.21 49.11 40.31
C LEU A 10 -14.94 47.90 39.41
N LEU A 11 -14.20 48.12 38.32
CA LEU A 11 -14.09 47.20 37.19
C LEU A 11 -13.04 46.11 37.44
N LEU A 12 -13.47 44.85 37.60
CA LEU A 12 -12.57 43.70 37.54
C LEU A 12 -12.48 43.22 36.09
N ALA A 13 -11.40 43.57 35.40
CA ALA A 13 -11.17 43.16 34.02
C ALA A 13 -10.76 41.67 33.97
N ALA A 14 -11.75 40.78 33.84
CA ALA A 14 -11.50 39.37 33.61
C ALA A 14 -10.82 39.18 32.24
N PHE A 15 -9.57 38.74 32.25
CA PHE A 15 -8.81 38.44 31.04
C PHE A 15 -9.35 37.13 30.44
N ALA A 16 -10.38 37.24 29.61
CA ALA A 16 -10.98 36.10 28.91
C ALA A 16 -9.95 35.51 27.94
N ILE A 17 -9.26 34.46 28.38
CA ILE A 17 -8.45 33.62 27.50
C ILE A 17 -9.41 33.09 26.42
N PRO A 18 -9.17 33.35 25.11
CA PRO A 18 -9.98 32.76 24.07
C PRO A 18 -9.75 31.25 24.13
N MET A 19 -10.75 30.53 24.64
CA MET A 19 -10.81 29.08 24.57
C MET A 19 -10.75 28.71 23.08
N LEU A 20 -9.62 28.18 22.64
CA LEU A 20 -9.49 27.67 21.28
C LEU A 20 -10.53 26.58 21.12
N ALA A 21 -11.54 26.84 20.29
CA ALA A 21 -12.47 25.82 19.88
C ALA A 21 -11.65 24.72 19.21
N GLN A 22 -11.62 23.53 19.81
CA GLN A 22 -11.18 22.33 19.11
C GLN A 22 -12.10 22.18 17.89
N ASP A 23 -11.56 21.81 16.73
CA ASP A 23 -12.35 21.55 15.53
C ASP A 23 -13.32 20.38 15.80
N SER A 24 -14.52 20.72 16.26
CA SER A 24 -15.55 19.77 16.65
C SER A 24 -16.13 19.18 15.38
N PHE A 25 -15.56 18.05 14.94
CA PHE A 25 -16.09 17.28 13.82
C PHE A 25 -17.60 17.07 14.04
N THR A 26 -18.41 17.57 13.12
CA THR A 26 -19.87 17.42 13.18
C THR A 26 -20.24 16.12 12.50
N PRO A 27 -20.75 15.11 13.23
CA PRO A 27 -21.15 13.83 12.66
C PRO A 27 -22.20 14.00 11.57
N TYR A 28 -22.27 13.06 10.64
CA TYR A 28 -23.19 13.15 9.52
C TYR A 28 -23.60 11.76 9.01
N ILE A 29 -24.81 11.65 8.48
CA ILE A 29 -25.20 10.48 7.72
C ILE A 29 -24.67 10.61 6.29
N ALA A 30 -24.01 9.55 5.85
CA ALA A 30 -23.58 9.37 4.47
C ALA A 30 -24.34 8.21 3.81
N LYS A 31 -24.41 8.21 2.48
CA LYS A 31 -24.87 7.08 1.68
C LYS A 31 -23.71 6.42 0.94
N VAL A 32 -23.73 5.09 0.85
CA VAL A 32 -22.75 4.32 0.08
C VAL A 32 -23.01 4.47 -1.43
N LYS A 33 -21.94 4.61 -2.22
CA LYS A 33 -21.97 4.65 -3.69
C LYS A 33 -21.50 3.32 -4.26
N GLY A 34 -22.30 2.69 -5.11
CA GLY A 34 -22.01 1.38 -5.69
C GLY A 34 -22.22 0.21 -4.73
N ASP A 35 -22.40 -0.97 -5.33
CA ASP A 35 -22.69 -2.21 -4.62
C ASP A 35 -21.44 -2.93 -4.08
N SER A 36 -21.63 -3.79 -3.08
CA SER A 36 -20.59 -4.63 -2.48
C SER A 36 -19.37 -3.88 -1.89
N VAL A 37 -19.57 -2.64 -1.45
CA VAL A 37 -18.54 -1.82 -0.80
C VAL A 37 -18.19 -2.40 0.57
N ARG A 38 -16.89 -2.56 0.84
CA ARG A 38 -16.38 -3.20 2.07
C ARG A 38 -16.17 -2.17 3.18
N LEU A 39 -17.04 -2.19 4.17
CA LEU A 39 -16.80 -1.56 5.47
C LEU A 39 -15.76 -2.40 6.24
N ARG A 40 -14.67 -1.80 6.70
CA ARG A 40 -13.55 -2.48 7.38
C ARG A 40 -13.50 -2.18 8.87
N SER A 41 -12.76 -2.97 9.64
CA SER A 41 -12.52 -2.73 11.08
C SER A 41 -11.55 -1.58 11.40
N GLY A 42 -11.21 -0.73 10.43
CA GLY A 42 -10.33 0.42 10.62
C GLY A 42 -10.01 1.15 9.31
N CYS A 43 -9.29 2.27 9.41
CA CYS A 43 -9.07 3.24 8.32
C CYS A 43 -7.86 2.92 7.42
N SER A 44 -7.82 1.67 6.92
CA SER A 44 -6.74 1.15 6.09
C SER A 44 -7.20 -0.09 5.29
N LEU A 45 -6.51 -0.39 4.16
CA LEU A 45 -6.81 -1.55 3.32
C LEU A 45 -6.35 -2.89 3.92
N ALA A 46 -5.52 -2.88 4.97
CA ALA A 46 -5.08 -4.09 5.67
C ALA A 46 -6.03 -4.52 6.80
N HIS A 47 -6.95 -3.64 7.25
CA HIS A 47 -8.01 -4.05 8.18
C HIS A 47 -8.99 -4.98 7.47
N PRO A 48 -9.41 -6.11 8.07
CA PRO A 48 -10.40 -7.00 7.46
C PRO A 48 -11.72 -6.26 7.18
N PRO A 49 -12.48 -6.68 6.15
CA PRO A 49 -13.88 -6.33 6.03
C PRO A 49 -14.65 -6.78 7.27
N ALA A 50 -15.37 -5.86 7.90
CA ALA A 50 -16.35 -6.14 8.94
C ALA A 50 -17.72 -6.43 8.31
N ALA A 51 -18.13 -5.62 7.31
CA ALA A 51 -19.40 -5.77 6.62
C ALA A 51 -19.26 -5.46 5.13
N VAL A 52 -20.31 -5.80 4.37
CA VAL A 52 -20.48 -5.44 2.96
C VAL A 52 -21.74 -4.61 2.84
N MET A 53 -21.63 -3.44 2.24
CA MET A 53 -22.68 -2.45 2.04
C MET A 53 -23.03 -2.36 0.54
N ASN A 54 -24.22 -1.89 0.22
CA ASN A 54 -24.72 -1.74 -1.15
C ASN A 54 -25.10 -0.29 -1.46
N GLU A 55 -25.43 0.02 -2.72
CA GLU A 55 -25.71 1.41 -3.12
C GLU A 55 -26.92 1.99 -2.37
N GLY A 56 -26.73 3.16 -1.76
CA GLY A 56 -27.77 3.88 -1.03
C GLY A 56 -27.92 3.57 0.46
N ASP A 57 -27.17 2.58 1.00
CA ASP A 57 -27.13 2.27 2.43
C ASP A 57 -26.69 3.50 3.26
N GLU A 58 -27.43 3.85 4.32
CA GLU A 58 -27.09 4.98 5.21
C GLU A 58 -26.13 4.56 6.35
N LEU A 59 -25.04 5.31 6.52
CA LEU A 59 -24.01 5.13 7.55
C LEU A 59 -23.82 6.40 8.38
N THR A 60 -23.71 6.27 9.71
CA THR A 60 -23.34 7.39 10.61
C THR A 60 -21.83 7.59 10.62
N VAL A 61 -21.33 8.63 9.94
CA VAL A 61 -19.95 9.08 10.03
C VAL A 61 -19.74 9.90 11.31
N VAL A 62 -18.82 9.45 12.15
CA VAL A 62 -18.47 10.06 13.45
C VAL A 62 -17.08 10.71 13.47
N GLY A 63 -16.27 10.48 12.44
CA GLY A 63 -14.97 11.11 12.25
C GLY A 63 -14.38 10.88 10.86
N GLU A 64 -13.20 11.42 10.60
CA GLU A 64 -12.43 11.19 9.37
C GLU A 64 -10.93 11.06 9.69
N LYS A 65 -10.23 10.15 9.00
CA LYS A 65 -8.78 9.91 9.18
C LYS A 65 -8.17 9.46 7.84
N ASP A 66 -7.16 10.18 7.35
CA ASP A 66 -6.33 9.80 6.18
C ASP A 66 -7.10 9.36 4.91
N GLY A 67 -8.17 10.08 4.55
CA GLY A 67 -9.01 9.75 3.39
C GLY A 67 -10.12 8.71 3.65
N TRP A 68 -10.23 8.22 4.88
CA TRP A 68 -11.30 7.34 5.36
C TRP A 68 -12.29 8.11 6.22
N ALA A 69 -13.55 7.68 6.19
CA ALA A 69 -14.59 8.05 7.14
C ALA A 69 -14.64 6.99 8.23
N VAL A 70 -14.57 7.44 9.48
CA VAL A 70 -14.85 6.62 10.67
C VAL A 70 -16.36 6.58 10.83
N VAL A 71 -16.95 5.39 10.74
CA VAL A 71 -18.40 5.18 10.87
C VAL A 71 -18.72 4.29 12.05
N GLN A 72 -19.88 4.47 12.67
CA GLN A 72 -20.46 3.47 13.55
C GLN A 72 -20.72 2.17 12.76
N LEU A 73 -20.42 1.01 13.34
CA LEU A 73 -20.73 -0.29 12.71
C LEU A 73 -22.26 -0.50 12.66
N PRO A 74 -22.82 -1.01 11.54
CA PRO A 74 -24.24 -1.37 11.42
C PRO A 74 -24.57 -2.58 12.29
N ALA A 75 -25.84 -2.73 12.69
CA ALA A 75 -26.29 -3.76 13.66
C ALA A 75 -25.93 -5.20 13.27
N GLU A 76 -25.87 -5.45 11.97
CA GLU A 76 -25.68 -6.75 11.34
C GLU A 76 -24.19 -7.17 11.32
N ALA A 77 -23.28 -6.21 11.50
CA ALA A 77 -21.84 -6.46 11.50
C ALA A 77 -21.46 -7.46 12.61
N PRO A 78 -20.43 -8.30 12.40
CA PRO A 78 -19.89 -9.13 13.46
C PRO A 78 -19.18 -8.24 14.48
N CYS A 79 -19.66 -8.24 15.71
CA CYS A 79 -18.97 -7.68 16.86
C CYS A 79 -18.99 -8.71 18.00
N TRP A 80 -17.84 -8.85 18.65
CA TRP A 80 -17.54 -9.88 19.63
C TRP A 80 -16.84 -9.26 20.83
N ILE A 81 -17.07 -9.82 22.01
CA ILE A 81 -16.42 -9.47 23.26
C ILE A 81 -16.02 -10.77 23.97
N SER A 82 -14.88 -10.80 24.65
CA SER A 82 -14.43 -12.02 25.36
C SER A 82 -15.41 -12.36 26.49
N ALA A 83 -15.77 -13.66 26.59
CA ALA A 83 -16.70 -14.19 27.57
C ALA A 83 -16.20 -14.04 29.02
N ASP A 84 -14.88 -13.92 29.22
CA ASP A 84 -14.26 -13.75 30.55
C ASP A 84 -14.64 -12.41 31.20
N PHE A 85 -14.99 -11.40 30.39
CA PHE A 85 -15.27 -10.03 30.82
C PHE A 85 -16.74 -9.63 30.71
N VAL A 86 -17.66 -10.60 30.60
CA VAL A 86 -19.10 -10.36 30.55
C VAL A 86 -19.89 -11.35 31.39
N LYS A 87 -21.06 -10.91 31.88
CA LYS A 87 -22.06 -11.77 32.52
C LYS A 87 -23.40 -11.61 31.80
N ALA A 88 -24.06 -12.72 31.46
CA ALA A 88 -25.40 -12.68 30.90
C ALA A 88 -26.40 -12.05 31.89
N THR A 89 -27.36 -11.29 31.36
CA THR A 89 -28.55 -10.84 32.10
C THR A 89 -29.48 -12.02 32.39
N ASP A 90 -30.35 -11.86 33.40
CA ASP A 90 -31.26 -12.93 33.84
C ASP A 90 -32.27 -13.37 32.76
N ASP A 91 -32.51 -12.54 31.74
CA ASP A 91 -33.34 -12.85 30.57
C ASP A 91 -32.56 -13.46 29.39
N GLY A 92 -31.23 -13.54 29.49
CA GLY A 92 -30.32 -14.11 28.49
C GLY A 92 -30.13 -13.30 27.20
N LYS A 93 -30.63 -12.05 27.13
CA LYS A 93 -30.62 -11.24 25.88
C LYS A 93 -29.57 -10.13 25.87
N ALA A 94 -28.87 -9.92 26.97
CA ALA A 94 -27.80 -8.94 27.07
C ALA A 94 -26.63 -9.45 27.92
N TRP A 95 -25.51 -8.76 27.77
CA TRP A 95 -24.25 -8.98 28.45
C TRP A 95 -23.90 -7.73 29.24
N SER A 96 -23.71 -7.88 30.55
CA SER A 96 -23.20 -6.85 31.44
C SER A 96 -21.68 -6.96 31.51
N VAL A 97 -20.96 -5.89 31.14
CA VAL A 97 -19.49 -5.88 31.08
C VAL A 97 -18.88 -5.84 32.49
N THR A 98 -17.97 -6.75 32.78
CA THR A 98 -17.35 -6.94 34.11
C THR A 98 -15.90 -6.46 34.19
N GLY A 99 -15.16 -6.45 33.08
CA GLY A 99 -13.86 -5.76 32.94
C GLY A 99 -14.03 -4.25 32.73
N ASP A 100 -12.95 -3.54 32.40
CA ASP A 100 -12.99 -2.11 32.00
C ASP A 100 -12.24 -1.94 30.68
N LYS A 101 -12.65 -1.02 29.81
CA LYS A 101 -12.09 -0.87 28.45
C LYS A 101 -12.01 -2.16 27.63
N VAL A 102 -12.99 -3.05 27.80
CA VAL A 102 -12.94 -4.40 27.23
C VAL A 102 -13.02 -4.34 25.71
N ASN A 103 -12.02 -4.90 25.04
CA ASN A 103 -11.86 -4.84 23.59
C ASN A 103 -13.04 -5.46 22.83
N LEU A 104 -13.66 -4.68 21.95
CA LEU A 104 -14.69 -5.10 21.01
C LEU A 104 -14.05 -5.48 19.67
N ARG A 105 -14.28 -6.68 19.15
CA ARG A 105 -13.55 -7.23 17.98
C ARG A 105 -14.50 -7.70 16.87
N VAL A 106 -14.05 -7.72 15.62
CA VAL A 106 -14.86 -8.22 14.47
C VAL A 106 -14.82 -9.74 14.28
N SER A 107 -13.97 -10.42 15.05
CA SER A 107 -13.77 -11.87 15.07
C SER A 107 -13.81 -12.39 16.50
N ALA A 108 -14.10 -13.68 16.65
CA ALA A 108 -13.95 -14.42 17.90
C ALA A 108 -12.48 -14.81 18.17
N ASP A 109 -11.55 -13.88 17.97
CA ASP A 109 -10.10 -14.08 18.14
C ASP A 109 -9.38 -12.73 18.41
N THR A 110 -8.08 -12.79 18.71
CA THR A 110 -7.24 -11.60 18.92
C THR A 110 -6.50 -11.14 17.66
N LYS A 111 -6.80 -11.72 16.48
CA LYS A 111 -6.03 -11.55 15.24
C LYS A 111 -6.18 -10.16 14.63
N TYR A 112 -7.33 -9.53 14.86
CA TYR A 112 -7.65 -8.21 14.32
C TYR A 112 -7.88 -7.19 15.44
N PHE A 113 -7.55 -5.93 15.14
CA PHE A 113 -7.64 -4.82 16.11
C PHE A 113 -9.05 -4.62 16.66
N PRO A 114 -9.16 -4.11 17.91
CA PRO A 114 -10.43 -3.69 18.44
C PRO A 114 -11.06 -2.59 17.58
N VAL A 115 -12.37 -2.70 17.33
CA VAL A 115 -13.22 -1.67 16.72
C VAL A 115 -13.76 -0.67 17.74
N GLY A 116 -13.61 -0.98 19.04
CA GLY A 116 -13.98 -0.12 20.15
C GLY A 116 -13.63 -0.80 21.47
N GLN A 117 -13.98 -0.16 22.58
CA GLN A 117 -13.81 -0.68 23.93
C GLN A 117 -15.10 -0.45 24.72
N ALA A 118 -15.53 -1.43 25.52
CA ALA A 118 -16.72 -1.32 26.37
C ALA A 118 -16.31 -1.13 27.85
N GLU A 119 -16.83 -0.07 28.46
CA GLU A 119 -16.54 0.28 29.86
C GLU A 119 -17.32 -0.58 30.85
N LYS A 120 -16.84 -0.66 32.09
CA LYS A 120 -17.43 -1.51 33.12
C LYS A 120 -18.90 -1.16 33.40
N GLY A 121 -19.75 -2.19 33.42
CA GLY A 121 -21.20 -2.05 33.62
C GLY A 121 -21.99 -1.66 32.36
N ALA A 122 -21.33 -1.53 31.20
CA ALA A 122 -22.03 -1.37 29.92
C ALA A 122 -22.94 -2.59 29.64
N GLN A 123 -24.12 -2.31 29.08
CA GLN A 123 -25.14 -3.32 28.75
C GLN A 123 -25.18 -3.55 27.24
N LEU A 124 -24.60 -4.65 26.79
CA LEU A 124 -24.45 -4.98 25.36
C LEU A 124 -25.53 -5.99 24.95
N THR A 125 -26.29 -5.72 23.89
CA THR A 125 -27.32 -6.66 23.40
C THR A 125 -26.68 -7.89 22.77
N ALA A 126 -27.09 -9.09 23.16
CA ALA A 126 -26.60 -10.34 22.61
C ALA A 126 -27.18 -10.60 21.21
N VAL A 127 -26.36 -11.12 20.28
CA VAL A 127 -26.88 -11.72 19.04
C VAL A 127 -27.27 -13.15 19.33
N MET A 128 -28.54 -13.49 19.07
CA MET A 128 -29.07 -14.83 19.31
C MET A 128 -29.00 -15.68 18.04
N ASP A 129 -28.59 -16.94 18.17
CA ASP A 129 -28.76 -17.93 17.10
C ASP A 129 -30.25 -18.28 16.97
N GLY A 130 -30.83 -17.97 15.81
CA GLY A 130 -32.24 -18.27 15.49
C GLY A 130 -32.58 -19.76 15.46
N SER A 131 -31.58 -20.64 15.41
CA SER A 131 -31.74 -22.10 15.40
C SER A 131 -31.87 -22.69 16.80
N THR A 132 -31.07 -22.21 17.75
CA THR A 132 -31.03 -22.75 19.13
C THR A 132 -31.64 -21.83 20.19
N GLY A 133 -31.95 -20.58 19.85
CA GLY A 133 -32.51 -19.59 20.79
C GLY A 133 -31.54 -19.12 21.88
N LYS A 134 -30.22 -19.34 21.69
CA LYS A 134 -29.16 -18.98 22.64
C LYS A 134 -28.30 -17.84 22.10
N PRO A 135 -27.59 -17.09 22.96
CA PRO A 135 -26.54 -16.17 22.51
C PRO A 135 -25.50 -16.91 21.67
N MET A 136 -25.08 -16.32 20.55
CA MET A 136 -23.98 -16.84 19.75
C MET A 136 -22.67 -16.70 20.53
N ALA A 137 -21.91 -17.79 20.63
CA ALA A 137 -20.60 -17.82 21.28
C ALA A 137 -19.64 -18.75 20.50
N GLU A 138 -18.39 -18.33 20.37
CA GLU A 138 -17.35 -19.01 19.58
C GLU A 138 -15.99 -18.72 20.21
N ASN A 139 -15.08 -19.71 20.29
CA ASN A 139 -13.68 -19.54 20.73
C ASN A 139 -13.42 -18.78 22.06
N GLY A 140 -14.39 -18.73 22.98
CA GLY A 140 -14.29 -17.96 24.22
C GLY A 140 -14.79 -16.50 24.11
N TYR A 141 -15.42 -16.13 23.00
CA TYR A 141 -16.08 -14.85 22.77
C TYR A 141 -17.60 -15.04 22.65
N VAL A 142 -18.35 -13.97 22.93
CA VAL A 142 -19.80 -13.89 22.70
C VAL A 142 -20.09 -12.80 21.69
N ARG A 143 -21.08 -13.03 20.81
CA ARG A 143 -21.46 -12.05 19.78
C ARG A 143 -22.46 -11.04 20.33
N ILE A 144 -22.21 -9.78 20.05
CA ILE A 144 -23.04 -8.64 20.45
C ILE A 144 -23.51 -7.86 19.22
N VAL A 145 -24.63 -7.16 19.36
CA VAL A 145 -24.98 -6.07 18.44
C VAL A 145 -23.97 -4.96 18.67
N PRO A 146 -23.33 -4.39 17.61
CA PRO A 146 -22.33 -3.34 17.78
C PRO A 146 -22.88 -2.12 18.55
N PRO A 147 -22.25 -1.71 19.67
CA PRO A 147 -22.62 -0.48 20.38
C PRO A 147 -22.22 0.77 19.58
N SER A 148 -22.72 1.94 19.96
CA SER A 148 -22.48 3.21 19.27
C SER A 148 -21.02 3.66 19.23
N ASN A 149 -20.16 3.10 20.09
CA ASN A 149 -18.72 3.35 20.11
C ASN A 149 -17.87 2.25 19.42
N ALA A 150 -18.51 1.28 18.75
CA ALA A 150 -17.82 0.32 17.89
C ALA A 150 -17.78 0.87 16.45
N HIS A 151 -16.58 1.12 15.94
CA HIS A 151 -16.37 1.87 14.71
C HIS A 151 -15.67 1.05 13.62
N GLY A 152 -16.00 1.35 12.37
CA GLY A 152 -15.32 0.86 11.18
C GLY A 152 -14.79 1.99 10.30
N GLY A 153 -14.00 1.63 9.29
CA GLY A 153 -13.51 2.53 8.26
C GLY A 153 -14.13 2.23 6.89
N ILE A 154 -14.63 3.27 6.22
CA ILE A 154 -15.02 3.23 4.80
C ILE A 154 -14.29 4.36 4.04
N ALA A 155 -13.85 4.10 2.80
CA ALA A 155 -13.12 5.11 2.02
C ALA A 155 -14.04 6.29 1.64
N LYS A 156 -13.61 7.54 1.86
CA LYS A 156 -14.47 8.73 1.68
C LYS A 156 -15.02 8.90 0.26
N GLU A 157 -14.29 8.44 -0.75
CA GLU A 157 -14.72 8.47 -2.15
C GLU A 157 -15.97 7.61 -2.41
N LEU A 158 -16.13 6.51 -1.67
CA LEU A 158 -17.22 5.55 -1.79
C LEU A 158 -18.49 5.95 -1.01
N ILE A 159 -18.53 7.16 -0.43
CA ILE A 159 -19.69 7.67 0.30
C ILE A 159 -20.07 9.10 -0.11
N GLU A 160 -21.35 9.45 -0.01
CA GLU A 160 -21.89 10.79 -0.23
C GLU A 160 -22.53 11.34 1.05
N LYS A 161 -22.16 12.56 1.45
CA LYS A 161 -22.70 13.20 2.66
C LYS A 161 -24.12 13.71 2.43
N VAL A 162 -25.10 13.15 3.16
CA VAL A 162 -26.52 13.48 3.01
C VAL A 162 -26.97 14.58 3.98
N LYS A 163 -26.70 14.41 5.28
CA LYS A 163 -27.25 15.28 6.34
C LYS A 163 -26.36 15.28 7.58
N ASN A 164 -26.15 16.44 8.21
CA ASN A 164 -25.48 16.51 9.51
C ASN A 164 -26.35 15.89 10.62
N VAL A 165 -25.69 15.37 11.66
CA VAL A 165 -26.30 14.82 12.89
C VAL A 165 -25.79 15.64 14.08
N ALA A 166 -26.70 16.04 14.96
CA ALA A 166 -26.32 16.72 16.21
C ALA A 166 -25.63 15.70 17.15
N PRO A 167 -24.46 16.02 17.76
CA PRO A 167 -23.69 15.07 18.57
C PRO A 167 -24.49 14.34 19.65
N GLU A 168 -25.42 15.06 20.31
CA GLU A 168 -26.31 14.55 21.36
C GLU A 168 -27.14 13.31 20.95
N LYS A 169 -27.38 13.08 19.65
CA LYS A 169 -28.24 11.98 19.18
C LYS A 169 -27.54 10.65 18.97
N ILE A 170 -26.21 10.57 19.17
CA ILE A 170 -25.41 9.36 18.90
C ILE A 170 -25.22 8.49 20.16
N ALA A 171 -25.39 9.07 21.36
CA ALA A 171 -25.29 8.33 22.61
C ALA A 171 -26.42 7.29 22.78
N ASP A 172 -27.66 7.68 22.50
CA ASP A 172 -28.87 6.89 22.79
C ASP A 172 -29.52 6.22 21.55
N SER A 173 -28.94 6.37 20.36
CA SER A 173 -29.52 5.76 19.14
C SER A 173 -29.32 4.25 19.11
N LYS A 174 -30.37 3.49 19.42
CA LYS A 174 -30.49 2.09 19.01
C LYS A 174 -30.23 1.97 17.49
N PRO A 175 -29.63 0.87 17.01
CA PRO A 175 -29.31 0.71 15.59
C PRO A 175 -30.54 0.87 14.67
N VAL A 176 -30.30 1.39 13.47
CA VAL A 176 -31.35 1.78 12.53
C VAL A 176 -31.92 0.56 11.81
N GLU A 177 -33.06 0.08 12.31
CA GLU A 177 -33.89 -0.93 11.65
C GLU A 177 -34.38 -0.43 10.28
N ALA A 178 -33.97 -1.11 9.19
CA ALA A 178 -34.37 -0.78 7.82
C ALA A 178 -35.89 -0.99 7.61
N LYS A 179 -36.56 -0.07 6.87
CA LYS A 179 -38.01 -0.09 6.67
C LYS A 179 -38.46 0.30 5.26
N GLU A 180 -39.39 -0.49 4.73
CA GLU A 180 -40.26 -0.20 3.59
C GLU A 180 -41.64 -0.89 3.81
N PRO A 181 -42.75 -0.41 3.22
CA PRO A 181 -43.25 0.94 3.45
C PRO A 181 -44.74 1.04 3.88
N ALA A 182 -45.02 2.10 4.66
CA ALA A 182 -46.25 2.91 4.72
C ALA A 182 -47.67 2.30 4.89
N ALA A 183 -48.35 2.64 6.00
CA ALA A 183 -49.72 3.23 5.97
C ALA A 183 -50.19 3.90 7.30
N LYS A 184 -50.35 5.23 7.25
CA LYS A 184 -51.37 6.09 7.93
C LYS A 184 -51.61 6.04 9.47
N GLU A 185 -51.31 7.19 10.09
CA GLU A 185 -51.84 7.73 11.37
C GLU A 185 -53.27 8.35 11.24
N PRO A 186 -53.92 8.95 12.28
CA PRO A 186 -53.50 9.22 13.68
C PRO A 186 -54.50 8.82 14.80
N GLY A 187 -54.06 8.91 16.08
CA GLY A 187 -54.95 8.83 17.26
C GLY A 187 -54.26 9.12 18.60
N SER A 188 -54.46 10.32 19.16
CA SER A 188 -53.88 10.77 20.45
C SER A 188 -54.81 10.53 21.64
N ILE A 189 -54.29 10.14 22.84
CA ILE A 189 -54.40 10.89 24.13
C ILE A 189 -53.26 10.44 25.11
N ILE A 190 -52.89 11.31 26.07
CA ILE A 190 -51.92 11.18 27.20
C ILE A 190 -52.37 12.11 28.35
N PRO A 191 -51.88 12.08 29.64
CA PRO A 191 -50.62 11.53 30.21
C PRO A 191 -50.91 10.55 31.41
N LYS A 192 -50.24 10.41 32.58
CA LYS A 192 -49.20 11.19 33.32
C LYS A 192 -48.55 10.41 34.50
N ALA A 193 -47.21 10.46 34.61
CA ALA A 193 -46.38 10.46 35.85
C ALA A 193 -44.94 10.80 35.39
N GLU A 194 -44.25 11.87 35.80
CA GLU A 194 -43.71 12.23 37.13
C GLU A 194 -42.54 11.30 37.55
N ASP A 195 -41.33 11.78 37.90
CA ASP A 195 -40.96 13.13 38.39
C ASP A 195 -39.56 13.65 37.92
N LYS A 196 -39.18 14.87 38.32
CA LYS A 196 -37.89 15.58 38.12
C LYS A 196 -37.00 15.50 39.39
N PRO A 197 -35.80 16.14 39.43
CA PRO A 197 -34.67 16.00 38.51
C PRO A 197 -33.35 15.69 39.29
N ILE A 198 -32.37 15.05 38.65
CA ILE A 198 -31.02 14.87 39.25
C ILE A 198 -30.01 15.73 38.49
N LYS A 199 -29.14 16.43 39.24
CA LYS A 199 -28.05 17.23 38.66
C LYS A 199 -27.01 16.33 38.03
N GLU A 200 -26.60 16.66 36.81
CA GLU A 200 -25.28 16.25 36.30
C GLU A 200 -24.21 16.83 37.22
N THR A 201 -23.51 15.94 37.92
CA THR A 201 -22.23 16.25 38.56
C THR A 201 -21.21 15.45 37.78
N LEU A 202 -20.24 16.12 37.17
CA LEU A 202 -19.16 15.46 36.43
C LEU A 202 -18.34 14.63 37.42
N VAL A 203 -18.61 13.33 37.47
CA VAL A 203 -17.80 12.37 38.22
C VAL A 203 -16.59 12.04 37.35
N GLU A 204 -15.43 12.57 37.72
CA GLU A 204 -14.16 12.04 37.22
C GLU A 204 -14.07 10.57 37.65
N THR A 205 -14.19 9.65 36.69
CA THR A 205 -14.13 8.22 36.97
C THR A 205 -12.71 7.85 37.44
N PRO A 206 -12.56 7.09 38.54
CA PRO A 206 -11.26 6.57 38.94
C PRO A 206 -10.70 5.70 37.82
N LYS A 207 -9.46 5.94 37.39
CA LYS A 207 -8.79 5.06 36.43
C LYS A 207 -8.73 3.64 37.00
N HIS A 208 -9.33 2.68 36.29
CA HIS A 208 -9.06 1.28 36.56
C HIS A 208 -7.58 0.98 36.27
N GLU A 209 -6.92 0.20 37.12
CA GLU A 209 -5.64 -0.41 36.78
C GLU A 209 -5.94 -1.68 35.96
N PRO A 210 -5.44 -1.81 34.71
CA PRO A 210 -5.77 -2.94 33.84
C PRO A 210 -5.50 -4.29 34.49
N THR A 211 -6.45 -5.22 34.35
CA THR A 211 -6.32 -6.58 34.88
C THR A 211 -5.25 -7.36 34.13
N LYS A 212 -4.72 -8.41 34.77
CA LYS A 212 -3.74 -9.32 34.15
C LYS A 212 -4.24 -9.95 32.84
N ALA A 213 -5.54 -10.19 32.70
CA ALA A 213 -6.13 -10.78 31.50
C ALA A 213 -6.24 -9.76 30.35
N GLU A 214 -6.62 -8.51 30.63
CA GLU A 214 -6.62 -7.41 29.64
C GLU A 214 -5.19 -7.11 29.15
N LEU A 215 -4.21 -7.13 30.07
CA LEU A 215 -2.77 -7.00 29.73
C LEU A 215 -2.24 -8.18 28.90
N GLU A 216 -2.74 -9.39 29.10
CA GLU A 216 -2.39 -10.55 28.27
C GLU A 216 -3.05 -10.53 26.89
N ASP A 217 -4.25 -9.95 26.76
CA ASP A 217 -4.91 -9.71 25.47
C ASP A 217 -4.16 -8.65 24.64
N GLU A 218 -3.74 -7.56 25.30
CA GLU A 218 -2.87 -6.53 24.70
C GLU A 218 -1.53 -7.12 24.24
N GLN A 219 -0.85 -7.92 25.08
CA GLN A 219 0.42 -8.55 24.73
C GLN A 219 0.31 -9.47 23.51
N LYS A 220 -0.77 -10.27 23.40
CA LYS A 220 -1.04 -11.09 22.21
C LYS A 220 -1.25 -10.23 20.96
N THR A 221 -2.01 -9.15 21.10
CA THR A 221 -2.28 -8.20 20.00
C THR A 221 -0.99 -7.50 19.53
N PHE A 222 -0.08 -7.17 20.44
CA PHE A 222 1.22 -6.59 20.12
C PHE A 222 2.18 -7.59 19.45
N LEU A 223 2.20 -8.85 19.87
CA LEU A 223 3.04 -9.88 19.26
C LEU A 223 2.61 -10.20 17.81
N GLU A 224 1.31 -10.20 17.51
CA GLU A 224 0.83 -10.34 16.14
C GLU A 224 1.17 -9.09 15.29
N LEU A 225 1.24 -7.90 15.89
CA LEU A 225 1.75 -6.68 15.25
C LEU A 225 3.24 -6.78 14.85
N GLU A 226 4.10 -7.24 15.77
CA GLU A 226 5.51 -7.51 15.48
C GLU A 226 5.64 -8.57 14.36
N ARG A 227 4.82 -9.63 14.43
CA ARG A 227 4.77 -10.69 13.41
C ARG A 227 4.35 -10.17 12.02
N LEU A 228 3.28 -9.38 11.93
CA LEU A 228 2.80 -8.81 10.67
C LEU A 228 3.86 -7.90 10.04
N LEU A 229 4.56 -7.09 10.85
CA LEU A 229 5.67 -6.26 10.38
C LEU A 229 6.83 -7.11 9.85
N GLU A 230 7.20 -8.19 10.54
CA GLU A 230 8.23 -9.10 10.04
C GLU A 230 7.81 -9.80 8.73
N ASP A 231 6.59 -10.33 8.66
CA ASP A 231 6.09 -11.07 7.49
C ASP A 231 5.90 -10.13 6.27
N GLU A 232 5.67 -8.83 6.48
CA GLU A 232 5.71 -7.79 5.44
C GLU A 232 7.15 -7.47 5.00
N LEU A 233 8.09 -7.29 5.94
CA LEU A 233 9.50 -6.99 5.65
C LEU A 233 10.25 -8.16 4.98
N LYS A 234 9.69 -9.37 4.98
CA LYS A 234 10.19 -10.54 4.23
C LYS A 234 9.85 -10.50 2.73
N LYS A 235 8.97 -9.59 2.28
CA LYS A 235 8.58 -9.46 0.86
C LYS A 235 9.64 -8.73 0.01
N PRO A 236 9.62 -8.87 -1.33
CA PRO A 236 10.41 -8.03 -2.22
C PRO A 236 10.08 -6.54 -2.03
N ALA A 237 11.09 -5.66 -2.01
CA ALA A 237 10.93 -4.22 -1.70
C ALA A 237 9.98 -3.42 -2.62
N ALA A 238 9.57 -4.00 -3.76
CA ALA A 238 8.52 -3.45 -4.62
C ALA A 238 7.11 -3.68 -4.05
N GLU A 239 6.88 -4.81 -3.37
CA GLU A 239 5.59 -5.29 -2.85
C GLU A 239 5.34 -4.89 -1.38
N VAL A 240 6.39 -4.51 -0.66
CA VAL A 240 6.35 -4.08 0.75
C VAL A 240 5.42 -2.87 0.95
N ASN A 241 4.38 -3.05 1.76
CA ASN A 241 3.42 -2.02 2.19
C ASN A 241 3.48 -1.81 3.71
N LEU A 242 4.41 -0.94 4.14
CA LEU A 242 4.52 -0.57 5.56
C LEU A 242 3.52 0.51 6.00
N THR A 243 2.91 1.25 5.05
CA THR A 243 1.98 2.35 5.35
C THR A 243 0.73 1.87 6.07
N ASP A 244 0.21 0.70 5.69
CA ASP A 244 -0.91 0.08 6.40
C ASP A 244 -0.50 -0.45 7.80
N ILE A 245 0.68 -1.07 7.94
CA ILE A 245 1.17 -1.59 9.22
C ILE A 245 1.51 -0.46 10.20
N ARG A 246 2.00 0.69 9.70
CA ARG A 246 2.16 1.93 10.45
C ARG A 246 0.87 2.34 11.16
N LYS A 247 -0.24 2.36 10.42
CA LYS A 247 -1.58 2.69 10.94
C LYS A 247 -2.09 1.68 11.97
N MET A 248 -1.76 0.40 11.79
CA MET A 248 -2.06 -0.65 12.77
C MET A 248 -1.31 -0.43 14.10
N PHE A 249 -0.03 -0.06 14.06
CA PHE A 249 0.69 0.36 15.28
C PHE A 249 0.12 1.64 15.89
N GLU A 250 -0.29 2.63 15.09
CA GLU A 250 -0.95 3.85 15.59
C GLU A 250 -2.26 3.53 16.32
N GLN A 251 -3.15 2.72 15.73
CA GLN A 251 -4.39 2.29 16.38
C GLN A 251 -4.10 1.49 17.66
N PHE A 252 -3.05 0.65 17.67
CA PHE A 252 -2.62 0.00 18.90
C PHE A 252 -2.16 1.01 19.96
N THR A 253 -1.40 2.05 19.61
CA THR A 253 -0.99 3.09 20.58
C THR A 253 -2.16 3.93 21.11
N GLU A 254 -3.27 3.98 20.38
CA GLU A 254 -4.50 4.70 20.74
C GLU A 254 -5.32 3.92 21.79
N PHE A 255 -5.34 2.58 21.71
CA PHE A 255 -6.10 1.68 22.59
C PHE A 255 -5.25 0.94 23.67
N SER A 256 -3.94 1.18 23.71
CA SER A 256 -2.99 0.51 24.62
C SER A 256 -3.27 0.76 26.11
N LEU A 257 -3.11 -0.29 26.91
CA LEU A 257 -3.38 -0.33 28.36
C LEU A 257 -2.06 -0.28 29.17
N ASP A 258 -1.05 -1.07 28.79
CA ASP A 258 0.32 -0.94 29.31
C ASP A 258 1.11 0.11 28.53
N LYS A 259 1.37 1.25 29.21
CA LYS A 259 2.23 2.33 28.72
C LYS A 259 3.55 1.84 28.12
N LYS A 260 4.17 0.77 28.64
CA LYS A 260 5.44 0.23 28.10
C LYS A 260 5.26 -0.43 26.74
N ILE A 261 4.12 -1.07 26.49
CA ILE A 261 3.81 -1.72 25.21
C ILE A 261 3.38 -0.64 24.19
N GLY A 262 2.57 0.34 24.61
CA GLY A 262 2.29 1.53 23.81
C GLY A 262 3.56 2.32 23.44
N ASP A 263 4.51 2.50 24.35
CA ASP A 263 5.78 3.17 24.04
C ASP A 263 6.71 2.32 23.14
N LYS A 264 6.68 0.97 23.23
CA LYS A 264 7.32 0.11 22.23
C LYS A 264 6.70 0.28 20.84
N ALA A 265 5.37 0.33 20.76
CA ALA A 265 4.65 0.49 19.50
C ALA A 265 5.00 1.82 18.80
N LYS A 266 5.15 2.93 19.56
CA LYS A 266 5.70 4.19 19.03
C LYS A 266 7.11 4.01 18.44
N GLY A 267 7.99 3.30 19.14
CA GLY A 267 9.31 2.93 18.65
C GLY A 267 9.31 1.99 17.43
N TYR A 268 8.18 1.39 17.05
CA TYR A 268 8.00 0.73 15.76
C TYR A 268 7.48 1.67 14.67
N ILE A 269 6.56 2.60 14.99
CA ILE A 269 6.11 3.66 14.07
C ILE A 269 7.30 4.46 13.56
N GLU A 270 8.20 4.90 14.45
CA GLU A 270 9.42 5.65 14.10
C GLU A 270 10.36 4.87 13.15
N LYS A 271 10.52 3.56 13.37
CA LYS A 271 11.32 2.68 12.48
C LYS A 271 10.64 2.49 11.12
N ILE A 272 9.31 2.35 11.12
CA ILE A 272 8.51 2.23 9.89
C ILE A 272 8.62 3.53 9.09
N ASP A 273 8.47 4.70 9.70
CA ASP A 273 8.61 6.00 9.03
C ASP A 273 10.01 6.19 8.42
N ALA A 274 11.07 5.81 9.13
CA ALA A 274 12.43 5.81 8.58
C ALA A 274 12.59 4.84 7.39
N THR A 275 11.91 3.69 7.43
CA THR A 275 11.98 2.65 6.38
C THR A 275 11.15 3.02 5.14
N VAL A 276 9.94 3.57 5.31
CA VAL A 276 9.10 4.11 4.22
C VAL A 276 9.88 5.19 3.47
N LYS A 277 10.46 6.16 4.19
CA LYS A 277 11.27 7.22 3.60
C LYS A 277 12.47 6.70 2.81
N LEU A 278 13.12 5.62 3.28
CA LEU A 278 14.21 4.97 2.56
C LEU A 278 13.71 4.30 1.26
N ILE A 279 12.60 3.57 1.33
CA ILE A 279 11.97 2.91 0.18
C ILE A 279 11.51 3.93 -0.87
N GLU A 280 10.91 5.05 -0.46
CA GLU A 280 10.51 6.15 -1.35
C GLU A 280 11.72 6.82 -2.02
N THR A 281 12.78 7.08 -1.26
CA THR A 281 14.03 7.65 -1.77
C THR A 281 14.67 6.74 -2.83
N GLU A 282 14.70 5.43 -2.58
CA GLU A 282 15.26 4.45 -3.52
C GLU A 282 14.36 4.23 -4.75
N LYS A 283 13.03 4.22 -4.58
CA LYS A 283 12.06 4.21 -5.71
C LYS A 283 12.25 5.43 -6.60
N ALA A 284 12.44 6.62 -6.02
CA ALA A 284 12.73 7.84 -6.78
C ALA A 284 14.09 7.78 -7.51
N ARG A 285 15.12 7.22 -6.86
CA ARG A 285 16.45 7.00 -7.46
C ARG A 285 16.38 6.07 -8.68
N LEU A 286 15.66 4.96 -8.55
CA LEU A 286 15.44 3.99 -9.63
C LEU A 286 14.62 4.59 -10.78
N ALA A 287 13.50 5.26 -10.49
CA ALA A 287 12.68 5.92 -11.50
C ALA A 287 13.48 6.97 -12.31
N LYS A 288 14.37 7.73 -11.65
CA LYS A 288 15.29 8.62 -12.37
C LYS A 288 16.27 7.84 -13.25
N GLN A 289 16.90 6.78 -12.73
CA GLN A 289 17.85 5.95 -13.48
C GLN A 289 17.20 5.31 -14.73
N GLU A 290 15.91 4.95 -14.65
CA GLU A 290 15.14 4.46 -15.79
C GLU A 290 14.80 5.56 -16.80
N ALA A 291 14.45 6.76 -16.34
CA ALA A 291 14.21 7.92 -17.20
C ALA A 291 15.48 8.35 -17.96
N ASP A 292 16.62 8.46 -17.25
CA ASP A 292 17.93 8.78 -17.82
C ASP A 292 18.33 7.72 -18.87
N ARG A 293 18.15 6.42 -18.56
CA ARG A 293 18.39 5.32 -19.51
C ARG A 293 17.47 5.37 -20.73
N LYS A 294 16.19 5.74 -20.56
CA LYS A 294 15.23 5.87 -21.66
C LYS A 294 15.63 7.01 -22.60
N ALA A 295 15.96 8.17 -22.03
CA ALA A 295 16.41 9.33 -22.79
C ALA A 295 17.70 9.05 -23.58
N GLU A 296 18.64 8.29 -23.00
CA GLU A 296 19.86 7.87 -23.71
C GLU A 296 19.58 6.92 -24.88
N ILE A 297 18.67 5.95 -24.72
CA ILE A 297 18.26 5.06 -25.82
C ILE A 297 17.57 5.86 -26.94
N GLU A 298 16.72 6.83 -26.60
CA GLU A 298 16.06 7.72 -27.54
C GLU A 298 17.06 8.62 -28.28
N ARG A 299 18.08 9.14 -27.58
CA ARG A 299 19.21 9.90 -28.16
C ARG A 299 20.00 9.06 -29.15
N ILE A 300 20.35 7.82 -28.79
CA ILE A 300 21.08 6.88 -29.67
C ILE A 300 20.24 6.53 -30.90
N HIS A 301 18.93 6.28 -30.74
CA HIS A 301 18.03 6.04 -31.88
C HIS A 301 17.96 7.23 -32.83
N LYS A 302 17.87 8.46 -32.29
CA LYS A 302 17.84 9.69 -33.07
C LYS A 302 19.16 9.95 -33.80
N GLU A 303 20.30 9.76 -33.14
CA GLU A 303 21.62 9.87 -33.79
C GLU A 303 21.76 8.83 -34.92
N ALA A 304 21.26 7.61 -34.72
CA ALA A 304 21.31 6.55 -35.73
C ALA A 304 20.38 6.78 -36.94
N THR A 305 19.31 7.57 -36.82
CA THR A 305 18.40 7.90 -37.93
C THR A 305 18.70 9.23 -38.61
N GLU A 306 19.24 10.22 -37.90
CA GLU A 306 19.62 11.53 -38.47
C GLU A 306 21.01 11.51 -39.13
N LYS A 307 21.88 10.56 -38.78
CA LYS A 307 23.20 10.38 -39.41
C LYS A 307 23.02 9.74 -40.80
N PRO A 308 23.40 10.42 -41.90
CA PRO A 308 23.29 9.83 -43.24
C PRO A 308 24.14 8.56 -43.34
N ALA A 309 23.65 7.57 -44.10
CA ALA A 309 24.51 6.48 -44.55
C ALA A 309 25.66 7.10 -45.35
N GLU A 310 26.90 6.88 -44.89
CA GLU A 310 28.09 7.46 -45.51
C GLU A 310 28.19 6.92 -46.95
N PRO A 311 28.16 7.80 -47.97
CA PRO A 311 28.03 7.35 -49.35
C PRO A 311 29.26 6.55 -49.76
N GLU A 312 29.08 5.26 -50.06
CA GLU A 312 30.16 4.41 -50.55
C GLU A 312 30.76 5.05 -51.80
N GLN A 313 32.00 5.55 -51.67
CA GLN A 313 32.65 6.27 -52.76
C GLN A 313 32.79 5.35 -53.97
N PRO A 314 32.44 5.80 -55.19
CA PRO A 314 32.53 4.97 -56.38
C PRO A 314 33.97 4.49 -56.56
N LYS A 315 34.17 3.18 -56.33
CA LYS A 315 35.43 2.47 -56.35
C LYS A 315 36.04 2.48 -57.75
N GLY A 316 36.68 3.59 -58.11
CA GLY A 316 37.38 3.76 -59.39
C GLY A 316 38.46 2.70 -59.64
N PRO A 317 39.02 2.63 -60.87
CA PRO A 317 39.99 1.61 -61.26
C PRO A 317 41.24 1.69 -60.37
N VAL A 318 41.71 0.53 -59.91
CA VAL A 318 42.94 0.43 -59.11
C VAL A 318 43.79 -0.72 -59.62
N GLU A 319 45.10 -0.49 -59.62
CA GLU A 319 46.12 -1.52 -59.79
C GLU A 319 46.19 -2.36 -58.51
N TYR A 320 45.73 -3.61 -58.57
CA TYR A 320 45.78 -4.51 -57.41
C TYR A 320 47.23 -4.91 -57.11
N LEU A 321 47.60 -4.85 -55.82
CA LEU A 321 48.91 -5.34 -55.35
C LEU A 321 49.08 -6.84 -55.63
N VAL A 322 47.98 -7.59 -55.51
CA VAL A 322 47.90 -9.02 -55.79
C VAL A 322 46.43 -9.41 -56.02
N THR A 323 46.23 -10.45 -56.84
CA THR A 323 44.94 -11.12 -57.04
C THR A 323 45.02 -12.57 -56.55
N GLY A 324 43.88 -13.20 -56.27
CA GLY A 324 43.81 -14.61 -55.92
C GLY A 324 42.59 -14.98 -55.07
N THR A 325 42.49 -16.26 -54.70
CA THR A 325 41.30 -16.79 -53.99
C THR A 325 41.46 -16.67 -52.48
N VAL A 326 40.41 -16.19 -51.78
CA VAL A 326 40.38 -16.14 -50.31
C VAL A 326 40.06 -17.53 -49.72
N GLY A 327 40.88 -17.98 -48.77
CA GLY A 327 40.63 -19.18 -47.97
C GLY A 327 41.05 -19.02 -46.51
N SER A 328 40.96 -20.11 -45.74
CA SER A 328 41.27 -20.10 -44.29
C SER A 328 42.77 -20.21 -44.01
N THR A 329 43.22 -19.55 -42.94
CA THR A 329 44.55 -19.72 -42.31
C THR A 329 44.71 -21.05 -41.56
N GLY A 330 43.61 -21.76 -41.27
CA GLY A 330 43.60 -22.98 -40.47
C GLY A 330 43.47 -22.74 -38.96
N LYS A 331 43.47 -23.83 -38.18
CA LYS A 331 43.18 -23.78 -36.73
C LYS A 331 44.40 -23.33 -35.90
N SER A 332 44.59 -22.02 -35.75
CA SER A 332 45.45 -21.43 -34.72
C SER A 332 44.75 -20.22 -34.06
N ALA A 333 44.81 -20.14 -32.73
CA ALA A 333 44.06 -19.15 -31.95
C ALA A 333 44.82 -17.84 -31.65
N LYS A 334 46.06 -17.70 -32.14
CA LYS A 334 46.88 -16.49 -32.04
C LYS A 334 47.64 -16.27 -33.35
N THR A 335 47.04 -15.51 -34.26
CA THR A 335 47.58 -15.24 -35.60
C THR A 335 47.50 -13.75 -35.91
N PRO A 336 48.47 -13.18 -36.67
CA PRO A 336 48.43 -11.77 -37.10
C PRO A 336 47.45 -11.52 -38.27
N ALA A 337 46.75 -12.55 -38.74
CA ALA A 337 45.88 -12.59 -39.92
C ALA A 337 44.73 -13.58 -39.71
N SER A 338 43.56 -13.31 -40.31
CA SER A 338 42.35 -14.14 -40.15
C SER A 338 42.10 -15.09 -41.31
N HIS A 339 42.59 -14.76 -42.50
CA HIS A 339 42.38 -15.49 -43.76
C HIS A 339 43.66 -15.52 -44.59
N ARG A 340 43.63 -16.15 -45.77
CA ARG A 340 44.78 -16.39 -46.63
C ARG A 340 44.42 -16.22 -48.09
N LEU A 341 45.35 -15.72 -48.89
CA LEU A 341 45.27 -15.62 -50.34
C LEU A 341 46.04 -16.76 -50.99
N PHE A 342 45.41 -17.40 -51.98
CA PHE A 342 45.97 -18.50 -52.75
C PHE A 342 46.06 -18.12 -54.25
N ASP A 343 47.08 -18.63 -54.94
CA ASP A 343 47.14 -18.57 -56.40
C ASP A 343 46.25 -19.64 -57.07
N GLU A 344 46.17 -19.60 -58.40
CA GLU A 344 45.43 -20.56 -59.24
C GLU A 344 45.82 -22.03 -59.01
N ASN A 345 47.02 -22.28 -58.48
CA ASN A 345 47.54 -23.62 -58.19
C ASN A 345 47.33 -24.03 -56.72
N GLY A 346 46.61 -23.22 -55.93
CA GLY A 346 46.37 -23.47 -54.51
C GLY A 346 47.59 -23.22 -53.61
N LYS A 347 48.62 -22.54 -54.11
CA LYS A 347 49.80 -22.17 -53.32
C LYS A 347 49.52 -20.88 -52.53
N VAL A 348 50.03 -20.83 -51.30
CA VAL A 348 49.95 -19.64 -50.44
C VAL A 348 50.73 -18.47 -51.04
N LEU A 349 50.05 -17.34 -51.26
CA LEU A 349 50.68 -16.07 -51.64
C LEU A 349 50.95 -15.20 -50.41
N TYR A 350 49.88 -14.90 -49.66
CA TYR A 350 49.90 -14.01 -48.50
C TYR A 350 48.89 -14.45 -47.46
N ASP A 351 49.15 -14.16 -46.19
CA ASP A 351 48.10 -14.15 -45.17
C ASP A 351 47.38 -12.79 -45.17
N LEU A 352 46.10 -12.76 -44.81
CA LEU A 352 45.20 -11.61 -44.97
C LEU A 352 44.63 -11.13 -43.64
N ARG A 353 44.72 -9.82 -43.43
CA ARG A 353 44.11 -9.11 -42.30
C ARG A 353 43.29 -7.95 -42.83
N TRP A 354 42.02 -7.87 -42.46
CA TRP A 354 41.16 -6.72 -42.76
C TRP A 354 40.53 -6.21 -41.46
N ASP A 355 41.00 -5.08 -40.97
CA ASP A 355 40.50 -4.48 -39.71
C ASP A 355 39.19 -3.69 -39.90
N LYS A 356 38.74 -3.50 -41.15
CA LYS A 356 37.56 -2.70 -41.52
C LYS A 356 36.39 -3.52 -42.07
N GLY A 357 36.49 -4.84 -42.12
CA GLY A 357 35.46 -5.68 -42.73
C GLY A 357 35.66 -7.17 -42.50
N ASP A 358 34.69 -7.97 -42.97
CA ASP A 358 34.60 -9.40 -42.69
C ASP A 358 34.98 -10.23 -43.93
N LEU A 359 36.21 -10.76 -43.92
CA LEU A 359 36.72 -11.65 -44.97
C LEU A 359 35.99 -13.00 -45.06
N SER A 360 35.26 -13.40 -44.01
CA SER A 360 34.47 -14.64 -44.02
C SER A 360 33.40 -14.64 -45.10
N LYS A 361 32.93 -13.44 -45.51
CA LYS A 361 31.95 -13.22 -46.58
C LYS A 361 32.53 -13.35 -47.99
N LEU A 362 33.85 -13.37 -48.12
CA LEU A 362 34.57 -13.48 -49.41
C LEU A 362 35.25 -14.85 -49.59
N MET A 363 34.96 -15.81 -48.69
CA MET A 363 35.54 -17.16 -48.72
C MET A 363 35.23 -17.89 -50.04
N GLY A 364 36.28 -18.31 -50.73
CA GLY A 364 36.20 -18.95 -52.05
C GLY A 364 36.08 -17.98 -53.23
N SER A 365 35.93 -16.68 -53.01
CA SER A 365 35.94 -15.67 -54.08
C SER A 365 37.36 -15.37 -54.56
N ASN A 366 37.52 -15.18 -55.87
CA ASN A 366 38.69 -14.51 -56.44
C ASN A 366 38.59 -13.01 -56.14
N VAL A 367 39.66 -12.40 -55.63
CA VAL A 367 39.66 -11.00 -55.18
C VAL A 367 40.92 -10.25 -55.63
N GLY A 368 40.74 -8.98 -55.94
CA GLY A 368 41.80 -8.00 -56.08
C GLY A 368 42.03 -7.27 -54.75
N ILE A 369 43.28 -7.21 -54.29
CA ILE A 369 43.63 -6.65 -52.99
C ILE A 369 44.56 -5.45 -53.15
N VAL A 370 44.27 -4.40 -52.38
CA VAL A 370 45.09 -3.21 -52.19
C VAL A 370 45.37 -3.07 -50.69
N GLY A 371 46.64 -2.88 -50.32
CA GLY A 371 47.01 -2.73 -48.92
C GLY A 371 48.51 -2.84 -48.67
N THR A 372 48.90 -2.74 -47.41
CA THR A 372 50.32 -2.72 -47.00
C THR A 372 50.79 -4.13 -46.62
N VAL A 373 51.87 -4.61 -47.26
CA VAL A 373 52.55 -5.86 -46.90
C VAL A 373 53.39 -5.67 -45.63
N LYS A 374 53.24 -6.57 -44.66
CA LYS A 374 54.04 -6.61 -43.42
C LYS A 374 54.60 -8.02 -43.17
N GLN A 375 55.86 -8.07 -42.74
CA GLN A 375 56.44 -9.26 -42.12
C GLN A 375 56.20 -9.15 -40.61
N TYR A 376 55.94 -10.28 -39.95
CA TYR A 376 55.89 -10.39 -38.49
C TYR A 376 56.89 -11.46 -38.04
N ASP A 377 57.61 -11.19 -36.95
CA ASP A 377 58.61 -12.12 -36.42
C ASP A 377 57.95 -13.42 -35.93
N GLY A 378 58.56 -14.55 -36.29
CA GLY A 378 58.00 -15.87 -36.03
C GLY A 378 56.78 -16.26 -36.88
N TRP A 379 56.31 -15.40 -37.80
CA TRP A 379 55.20 -15.72 -38.70
C TRP A 379 55.72 -16.15 -40.09
N PRO A 380 55.27 -17.29 -40.67
CA PRO A 380 55.93 -17.90 -41.83
C PRO A 380 55.66 -17.21 -43.17
N ASN A 381 54.51 -16.54 -43.32
CA ASN A 381 54.15 -15.83 -44.55
C ASN A 381 54.23 -14.32 -44.35
N LYS A 382 54.22 -13.56 -45.44
CA LYS A 382 53.92 -12.12 -45.40
C LYS A 382 52.42 -11.91 -45.20
N VAL A 383 52.05 -10.91 -44.41
CA VAL A 383 50.65 -10.54 -44.15
C VAL A 383 50.32 -9.26 -44.92
N ILE A 384 49.25 -9.25 -45.70
CA ILE A 384 48.68 -8.01 -46.23
C ILE A 384 47.65 -7.47 -45.23
N VAL A 385 47.86 -6.22 -44.81
CA VAL A 385 46.83 -5.42 -44.14
C VAL A 385 45.99 -4.75 -45.22
N ILE A 386 44.77 -5.22 -45.40
CA ILE A 386 43.87 -4.84 -46.48
C ILE A 386 43.31 -3.44 -46.24
N GLU A 387 43.53 -2.56 -47.21
CA GLU A 387 42.99 -1.21 -47.25
C GLU A 387 41.75 -1.15 -48.14
N ARG A 388 41.76 -1.88 -49.28
CA ARG A 388 40.61 -2.16 -50.14
C ARG A 388 40.69 -3.59 -50.68
N VAL A 389 39.54 -4.25 -50.74
CA VAL A 389 39.34 -5.54 -51.41
C VAL A 389 38.11 -5.43 -52.32
N ASP A 390 38.23 -5.98 -53.52
CA ASP A 390 37.19 -6.06 -54.54
C ASP A 390 37.09 -7.50 -55.04
N VAL A 391 35.89 -8.01 -55.29
CA VAL A 391 35.69 -9.32 -55.93
C VAL A 391 35.97 -9.18 -57.42
N ILE A 392 36.80 -10.06 -57.96
CA ILE A 392 37.05 -10.16 -59.41
C ILE A 392 36.19 -11.32 -59.91
N ASP A 393 35.22 -11.02 -60.75
CA ASP A 393 34.39 -12.02 -61.41
C ASP A 393 35.09 -12.45 -62.71
N ASP A 394 35.49 -13.71 -62.82
CA ASP A 394 36.15 -14.27 -64.00
C ASP A 394 35.11 -14.48 -65.13
N GLY A 395 34.72 -13.35 -65.75
CA GLY A 395 33.73 -13.23 -66.82
C GLY A 395 34.12 -13.87 -68.14
N GLY A 396 34.45 -15.17 -68.12
CA GLY A 396 34.70 -16.00 -69.28
C GLY A 396 33.40 -16.37 -69.99
N ASP A 397 33.06 -15.61 -71.02
CA ASP A 397 31.91 -15.80 -71.90
C ASP A 397 31.78 -17.25 -72.40
N LYS A 398 30.80 -18.01 -71.89
CA LYS A 398 30.40 -19.32 -72.45
C LYS A 398 29.25 -19.13 -73.43
N LYS A 399 29.61 -18.94 -74.69
CA LYS A 399 28.75 -19.17 -75.86
C LYS A 399 28.62 -20.67 -76.17
#